data_AF-A0A522GW15-F1
#
_entry.id   AF-A0A522GW15-F1
#
_cell.length_a   1.000
_cell.length_b   1.000
_cell.length_c   1.000
_cell.angle_alpha   90.00
_cell.angle_beta   90.00
_cell.angle_gamma   90.00
#
_symmetry.space_group_name_H-M   'P 1'
#
loop_
_entity.id
_entity.type
_entity.pdbx_description
1 polymer ?
#
loop_
_entity_poly.entity_id
_entity_poly.type
_entity_poly.pdbx_seq_one_letter_code
_entity_poly.pdbx_strand_id
1 'polypeptide(L)'
;MCKVSTCMSTWESVLGRMKNAPVYFALAQVRFNNLWALDTYAPGIQESFRKVGFPDAQKGVVSTFNLSPANMPSAGGELVPQQIPVVQATQHRFANMEKSEGFYLDQSSMSFQTTYYEDFEKFSKTFLKGLQIVSEAVGGLSYIERIGMRYLDAIFPKEGESLIDYLEASLLGLSDRLEGVTQYSFSETYTKTETANLLSRSIVEHGPVGLPPDLQPMFLTLQDRFSQLPAAKHATIDTDASVERRQSFDLAVVSKTLDAIHTEASNSFKASVTDFARKTWG
;
A
#
# COMPACT_ATOMS: atom_id res chain seq x y z
N MET A 1 -14.03 7.87 -40.70
CA MET A 1 -14.66 7.32 -39.47
C MET A 1 -13.92 6.03 -39.13
N CYS A 2 -12.93 6.11 -38.24
CA CYS A 2 -12.14 4.96 -37.79
C CYS A 2 -12.76 4.45 -36.49
N LYS A 3 -13.07 3.15 -36.41
CA LYS A 3 -13.68 2.52 -35.23
C LYS A 3 -12.67 2.52 -34.08
N VAL A 4 -13.00 3.23 -33.01
CA VAL A 4 -12.20 3.38 -31.78
C VAL A 4 -12.26 2.12 -30.89
N SER A 5 -13.02 1.09 -31.27
CA SER A 5 -13.35 -0.03 -30.38
C SER A 5 -12.38 -1.22 -30.39
N THR A 6 -11.29 -1.18 -31.16
CA THR A 6 -10.40 -2.35 -31.33
C THR A 6 -8.98 -2.15 -30.80
N CYS A 7 -8.71 -1.05 -30.09
CA CYS A 7 -7.36 -0.73 -29.60
C CYS A 7 -7.17 -0.91 -28.08
N MET A 8 -8.23 -1.23 -27.32
CA MET A 8 -8.15 -1.39 -25.85
C MET A 8 -7.91 -2.84 -25.40
N SER A 9 -8.04 -3.84 -26.27
CA SER A 9 -7.97 -5.26 -25.89
C SER A 9 -6.59 -5.91 -26.09
N THR A 10 -5.53 -5.13 -26.30
CA THR A 10 -4.18 -5.66 -26.58
C THR A 10 -3.09 -5.18 -25.62
N TRP A 11 -3.45 -4.55 -24.49
CA TRP A 11 -2.47 -4.15 -23.46
C TRP A 11 -2.38 -5.15 -22.31
N GLU A 12 -3.46 -5.88 -22.02
CA GLU A 12 -3.52 -6.90 -20.96
C GLU A 12 -2.64 -8.12 -21.23
N SER A 13 -2.16 -8.33 -22.46
CA SER A 13 -1.29 -9.46 -22.80
C SER A 13 0.22 -9.20 -22.62
N VAL A 14 0.63 -8.03 -22.11
CA VAL A 14 2.06 -7.69 -21.90
C VAL A 14 2.46 -7.70 -20.41
N LEU A 15 1.49 -7.84 -19.50
CA LEU A 15 1.71 -7.86 -18.04
C LEU A 15 1.17 -9.15 -17.41
N GLY A 16 1.54 -10.29 -17.99
CA GLY A 16 1.10 -11.60 -17.52
C GLY A 16 1.22 -11.76 -16.00
N ARG A 17 0.14 -12.25 -15.37
CA ARG A 17 0.09 -12.61 -13.96
C ARG A 17 1.26 -13.55 -13.65
N MET A 18 2.21 -13.11 -12.82
CA MET A 18 3.28 -13.97 -12.35
C MET A 18 2.68 -15.07 -11.47
N LYS A 19 2.91 -16.34 -11.82
CA LYS A 19 2.34 -17.48 -11.09
C LYS A 19 2.76 -17.49 -9.62
N ASN A 20 4.00 -17.11 -9.33
CA ASN A 20 4.56 -17.05 -7.99
C ASN A 20 5.00 -15.61 -7.63
N ALA A 21 4.13 -14.63 -7.91
CA ALA A 21 4.41 -13.23 -7.59
C ALA A 21 4.81 -13.05 -6.10
N PRO A 22 5.86 -12.26 -5.81
CA PRO A 22 6.35 -12.04 -4.44
C PRO A 22 5.47 -11.08 -3.62
N VAL A 23 4.46 -10.46 -4.23
CA VAL A 23 3.51 -9.56 -3.53
C VAL A 23 2.84 -10.30 -2.37
N TYR A 24 3.01 -9.78 -1.16
CA TYR A 24 2.37 -10.29 0.05
C TYR A 24 1.40 -9.29 0.69
N PHE A 25 1.46 -8.02 0.28
CA PHE A 25 0.55 -6.99 0.73
C PHE A 25 0.34 -5.94 -0.36
N ALA A 26 -0.92 -5.52 -0.52
CA ALA A 26 -1.27 -4.40 -1.38
C ALA A 26 -2.28 -3.48 -0.68
N LEU A 27 -2.15 -2.17 -0.92
CA LEU A 27 -3.00 -1.13 -0.35
C LEU A 27 -3.39 -0.13 -1.43
N ALA A 28 -4.65 0.29 -1.43
CA ALA A 28 -5.13 1.45 -2.17
C ALA A 28 -5.78 2.43 -1.20
N GLN A 29 -5.59 3.72 -1.42
CA GLN A 29 -6.19 4.78 -0.61
C GLN A 29 -6.68 5.92 -1.48
N VAL A 30 -7.83 6.47 -1.09
CA VAL A 30 -8.29 7.77 -1.55
C VAL A 30 -8.49 8.69 -0.34
N ARG A 31 -8.04 9.94 -0.47
CA ARG A 31 -8.38 11.02 0.46
C ARG A 31 -9.42 11.92 -0.19
N PHE A 32 -10.48 12.22 0.55
CA PHE A 32 -11.63 12.99 0.10
C PHE A 32 -11.99 14.08 1.11
N ASN A 33 -12.99 14.89 0.78
CA ASN A 33 -13.50 15.93 1.66
C ASN A 33 -13.95 15.39 3.02
N ASN A 34 -13.71 16.13 4.10
CA ASN A 34 -14.01 15.63 5.45
C ASN A 34 -15.52 15.35 5.65
N LEU A 35 -15.82 14.16 6.15
CA LEU A 35 -17.14 13.64 6.50
C LEU A 35 -17.38 13.80 8.00
N TRP A 36 -17.72 15.02 8.42
CA TRP A 36 -17.90 15.35 9.84
C TRP A 36 -18.97 14.49 10.55
N ALA A 37 -19.99 14.05 9.81
CA ALA A 37 -21.08 13.23 10.33
C ALA A 37 -20.91 11.73 10.02
N LEU A 38 -19.69 11.25 9.77
CA LEU A 38 -19.43 9.85 9.37
C LEU A 38 -20.09 8.82 10.32
N ASP A 39 -20.06 9.05 11.62
CA ASP A 39 -20.65 8.15 12.61
C ASP A 39 -22.18 8.00 12.47
N THR A 40 -22.86 8.97 11.86
CA THR A 40 -24.30 8.86 11.55
C THR A 40 -24.54 7.90 10.38
N TYR A 41 -23.64 7.86 9.41
CA TYR A 41 -23.73 7.00 8.22
C TYR A 41 -23.13 5.60 8.44
N ALA A 42 -22.27 5.44 9.44
CA ALA A 42 -21.52 4.21 9.71
C ALA A 42 -22.38 2.93 9.75
N PRO A 43 -23.57 2.89 10.40
CA PRO A 43 -24.40 1.68 10.40
C PRO A 43 -24.88 1.25 9.00
N GLY A 44 -25.22 2.21 8.13
CA GLY A 44 -25.65 1.91 6.76
C GLY A 44 -24.49 1.46 5.87
N ILE A 45 -23.31 2.05 6.06
CA ILE A 45 -22.07 1.64 5.40
C ILE A 45 -21.69 0.22 5.83
N GLN A 46 -21.74 -0.07 7.13
CA GLN A 46 -21.48 -1.40 7.68
C GLN A 46 -22.39 -2.47 7.06
N GLU A 47 -23.70 -2.23 7.00
CA GLU A 47 -24.65 -3.18 6.41
C GLU A 47 -24.41 -3.39 4.91
N SER A 48 -23.94 -2.35 4.21
CA SER A 48 -23.58 -2.45 2.79
C SER A 48 -22.29 -3.26 2.59
N PHE A 49 -21.26 -3.05 3.42
CA PHE A 49 -20.03 -3.85 3.40
C PHE A 49 -20.29 -5.33 3.74
N ARG A 50 -21.17 -5.61 4.71
CA ARG A 50 -21.60 -6.98 5.04
C ARG A 50 -22.16 -7.72 3.83
N LYS A 51 -22.96 -7.05 3.00
CA LYS A 51 -23.56 -7.63 1.78
C LYS A 51 -22.55 -7.92 0.68
N VAL A 52 -21.40 -7.24 0.66
CA VAL A 52 -20.35 -7.43 -0.35
C VAL A 52 -19.16 -8.25 0.16
N GLY A 53 -19.32 -8.96 1.28
CA GLY A 53 -18.33 -9.93 1.77
C GLY A 53 -17.40 -9.44 2.88
N PHE A 54 -17.68 -8.27 3.48
CA PHE A 54 -16.89 -7.71 4.58
C PHE A 54 -17.73 -7.58 5.87
N PRO A 55 -18.12 -8.70 6.50
CA PRO A 55 -19.03 -8.70 7.65
C PRO A 55 -18.36 -8.35 9.00
N ASP A 56 -17.03 -8.48 9.13
CA ASP A 56 -16.32 -8.20 10.39
C ASP A 56 -16.08 -6.70 10.53
N ALA A 57 -17.04 -6.01 11.14
CA ALA A 57 -17.00 -4.57 11.36
C ALA A 57 -16.48 -4.23 12.75
N GLN A 58 -15.48 -3.34 12.81
CA GLN A 58 -14.85 -2.89 14.06
C GLN A 58 -14.67 -1.38 14.06
N LYS A 59 -14.77 -0.77 15.24
CA LYS A 59 -14.48 0.65 15.45
C LYS A 59 -13.23 0.77 16.31
N GLY A 60 -12.22 1.48 15.81
CA GLY A 60 -10.97 1.74 16.50
C GLY A 60 -10.69 3.24 16.64
N VAL A 61 -9.73 3.57 17.50
CA VAL A 61 -9.15 4.90 17.60
C VAL A 61 -7.68 4.81 17.20
N VAL A 62 -7.28 5.60 16.21
CA VAL A 62 -5.89 5.73 15.77
C VAL A 62 -5.32 7.00 16.38
N SER A 63 -4.22 6.88 17.11
CA SER A 63 -3.50 7.99 17.71
C SER A 63 -2.29 8.33 16.84
N THR A 64 -2.27 9.52 16.26
CA THR A 64 -1.11 10.04 15.51
C THR A 64 -0.31 10.97 16.41
N PHE A 65 0.98 10.69 16.57
CA PHE A 65 1.91 11.55 17.28
C PHE A 65 2.56 12.52 16.28
N ASN A 66 2.30 13.82 16.44
CA ASN A 66 2.97 14.83 15.62
C ASN A 66 4.34 15.15 16.24
N LEU A 67 5.37 14.47 15.76
CA LEU A 67 6.76 14.78 16.09
C LEU A 67 7.22 15.97 15.24
N SER A 68 6.86 17.19 15.65
CA SER A 68 7.48 18.40 15.10
C SER A 68 8.96 18.45 15.52
N PRO A 69 9.89 18.85 14.64
CA PRO A 69 11.28 19.10 15.01
C PRO A 69 11.38 20.37 15.86
N ALA A 70 10.98 20.28 17.13
CA ALA A 70 11.02 21.37 18.11
C ALA A 70 12.18 21.22 19.12
N ASN A 71 13.13 20.31 18.86
CA ASN A 71 14.31 20.12 19.71
C ASN A 71 15.52 20.93 19.22
N MET A 72 15.32 22.19 18.83
CA MET A 72 16.42 23.15 18.82
C MET A 72 16.49 23.76 20.21
N PRO A 73 17.64 23.67 20.92
CA PRO A 73 17.77 24.32 22.22
C PRO A 73 17.56 25.82 22.04
N SER A 74 16.52 26.37 22.66
CA SER A 74 16.40 27.81 22.86
C SER A 74 17.67 28.28 23.58
N ALA A 75 18.22 29.41 23.13
CA ALA A 75 19.34 30.08 23.78
C ALA A 75 18.94 30.44 25.22
N GLY A 76 19.20 29.53 26.17
CA GLY A 76 18.71 29.64 27.54
C GLY A 76 18.70 28.35 28.38
N GLY A 77 18.93 27.17 27.78
CA GLY A 77 19.27 25.95 28.55
C GLY A 77 18.13 25.31 29.35
N GLU A 78 16.91 25.84 29.34
CA GLU A 78 15.75 25.18 29.95
C GLU A 78 14.99 24.33 28.93
N LEU A 79 15.03 23.01 29.13
CA LEU A 79 14.19 22.05 28.43
C LEU A 79 12.77 22.15 29.00
N VAL A 80 11.90 22.92 28.36
CA VAL A 80 10.45 22.88 28.66
C VAL A 80 9.89 21.60 28.03
N PRO A 81 9.27 20.68 28.80
CA PRO A 81 8.61 19.51 28.22
C PRO A 81 7.40 19.99 27.41
N GLN A 82 7.53 20.08 26.08
CA GLN A 82 6.36 20.25 25.23
C GLN A 82 5.63 18.90 25.14
N GLN A 83 4.34 18.89 25.51
CA GLN A 83 3.48 17.74 25.29
C GLN A 83 3.39 17.49 23.78
N ILE A 84 3.83 16.31 23.33
CA ILE A 84 3.67 15.89 21.93
C ILE A 84 2.15 15.84 21.66
N PRO A 85 1.60 16.65 20.74
CA PRO A 85 0.17 16.62 20.47
C PRO A 85 -0.21 15.24 19.92
N VAL A 86 -1.13 14.57 20.60
CA VAL A 86 -1.72 13.31 20.13
C VAL A 86 -3.03 13.63 19.46
N VAL A 87 -3.12 13.35 18.15
CA VAL A 87 -4.37 13.47 17.41
C VAL A 87 -5.03 12.10 17.38
N GLN A 88 -6.20 11.98 18.00
CA GLN A 88 -7.01 10.78 17.94
C GLN A 88 -8.04 10.90 16.82
N ALA A 89 -8.06 9.91 15.94
CA ALA A 89 -9.04 9.79 14.87
C ALA A 89 -9.83 8.49 15.03
N THR A 90 -11.15 8.57 14.89
CA THR A 90 -12.00 7.39 14.78
C THR A 90 -11.77 6.73 13.42
N GLN A 91 -11.56 5.42 13.42
CA GLN A 91 -11.42 4.63 12.22
C GLN A 91 -12.37 3.43 12.28
N HIS A 92 -13.23 3.33 11.28
CA HIS A 92 -14.09 2.16 11.04
C HIS A 92 -13.33 1.17 10.17
N ARG A 93 -13.50 -0.12 10.46
CA ARG A 93 -12.82 -1.22 9.78
C ARG A 93 -13.82 -2.27 9.38
N PHE A 94 -13.65 -2.84 8.19
CA PHE A 94 -14.52 -3.88 7.64
C PHE A 94 -13.67 -4.96 7.00
N ALA A 95 -13.59 -6.15 7.58
CA ALA A 95 -12.79 -7.26 7.06
C ALA A 95 -13.66 -8.42 6.55
N ASN A 96 -13.11 -9.21 5.63
CA ASN A 96 -13.69 -10.49 5.25
C ASN A 96 -13.51 -11.54 6.37
N MET A 97 -14.19 -12.69 6.22
CA MET A 97 -14.17 -13.75 7.25
C MET A 97 -12.77 -14.32 7.48
N GLU A 98 -11.98 -14.42 6.42
CA GLU A 98 -10.60 -14.94 6.43
C GLU A 98 -9.60 -13.93 6.98
N LYS A 99 -10.02 -12.67 7.20
CA LYS A 99 -9.14 -11.54 7.54
C LYS A 99 -7.96 -11.40 6.58
N SER A 100 -8.15 -11.71 5.31
CA SER A 100 -7.13 -11.49 4.26
C SER A 100 -7.31 -10.16 3.55
N GLU A 101 -8.51 -9.58 3.61
CA GLU A 101 -8.86 -8.34 2.93
C GLU A 101 -9.70 -7.45 3.84
N GLY A 102 -9.54 -6.14 3.74
CA GLY A 102 -10.35 -5.23 4.53
C GLY A 102 -10.28 -3.76 4.13
N PHE A 103 -11.33 -3.05 4.50
CA PHE A 103 -11.46 -1.62 4.33
C PHE A 103 -11.21 -0.90 5.65
N TYR A 104 -10.57 0.26 5.56
CA TYR A 104 -10.44 1.22 6.64
C TYR A 104 -11.08 2.52 6.18
N LEU A 105 -11.93 3.09 7.01
CA LEU A 105 -12.67 4.31 6.73
C LEU A 105 -12.53 5.27 7.90
N ASP A 106 -12.00 6.45 7.64
CA ASP A 106 -11.99 7.57 8.57
C ASP A 106 -12.75 8.76 7.96
N GLN A 107 -12.78 9.89 8.66
CA GLN A 107 -13.56 11.06 8.23
C GLN A 107 -13.08 11.64 6.89
N SER A 108 -11.83 11.43 6.51
CA SER A 108 -11.19 12.09 5.35
C SER A 108 -10.60 11.12 4.33
N SER A 109 -10.60 9.81 4.62
CA SER A 109 -9.98 8.83 3.76
C SER A 109 -10.67 7.46 3.84
N MET A 110 -10.53 6.72 2.75
CA MET A 110 -10.83 5.30 2.70
C MET A 110 -9.63 4.57 2.11
N SER A 111 -9.26 3.44 2.72
CA SER A 111 -8.29 2.52 2.15
C SER A 111 -8.82 1.10 2.09
N PHE A 112 -8.32 0.35 1.12
CA PHE A 112 -8.50 -1.09 1.00
C PHE A 112 -7.12 -1.74 1.11
N GLN A 113 -7.04 -2.82 1.86
CA GLN A 113 -5.82 -3.59 2.08
C GLN A 113 -6.11 -5.06 1.79
N THR A 114 -5.14 -5.77 1.22
CA THR A 114 -5.18 -7.21 1.03
C THR A 114 -3.81 -7.82 1.30
N THR A 115 -3.79 -8.94 2.02
CA THR A 115 -2.65 -9.86 2.12
C THR A 115 -2.76 -11.01 1.12
N TYR A 116 -3.86 -11.06 0.37
CA TYR A 116 -4.17 -12.02 -0.69
C TYR A 116 -4.32 -11.31 -2.04
N TYR A 117 -3.21 -10.73 -2.51
CA TYR A 117 -3.21 -10.07 -3.82
C TYR A 117 -3.20 -11.11 -4.95
N GLU A 118 -4.27 -11.12 -5.75
CA GLU A 118 -4.38 -12.01 -6.93
C GLU A 118 -3.93 -11.32 -8.21
N ASP A 119 -4.57 -10.19 -8.51
CA ASP A 119 -4.30 -9.33 -9.67
C ASP A 119 -4.87 -7.93 -9.44
N PHE A 120 -4.49 -7.00 -10.32
CA PHE A 120 -4.87 -5.61 -10.22
C PHE A 120 -6.34 -5.35 -10.56
N GLU A 121 -6.94 -6.15 -11.46
CA GLU A 121 -8.33 -5.96 -11.88
C GLU A 121 -9.28 -6.24 -10.70
N LYS A 122 -9.13 -7.39 -10.04
CA LYS A 122 -9.91 -7.74 -8.86
C LYS A 122 -9.68 -6.75 -7.72
N PHE A 123 -8.43 -6.36 -7.50
CA PHE A 123 -8.04 -5.42 -6.46
C PHE A 123 -8.69 -4.04 -6.66
N SER A 124 -8.53 -3.44 -7.84
CA SER A 124 -9.07 -2.11 -8.15
C SER A 124 -10.60 -2.10 -8.15
N LYS A 125 -11.24 -3.13 -8.73
CA LYS A 125 -12.70 -3.29 -8.73
C LYS A 125 -13.28 -3.38 -7.32
N THR A 126 -12.62 -4.12 -6.43
CA THR A 126 -13.04 -4.25 -5.03
C THR A 126 -12.92 -2.91 -4.31
N PHE A 127 -11.78 -2.22 -4.46
CA PHE A 127 -11.59 -0.89 -3.88
C PHE A 127 -12.64 0.13 -4.38
N LEU A 128 -12.88 0.19 -5.69
CA LEU A 128 -13.88 1.08 -6.29
C LEU A 128 -15.29 0.76 -5.79
N LYS A 129 -15.61 -0.52 -5.56
CA LYS A 129 -16.91 -0.91 -5.00
C LYS A 129 -17.09 -0.39 -3.57
N GLY A 130 -16.06 -0.48 -2.73
CA GLY A 130 -16.07 0.11 -1.39
C GLY A 130 -16.24 1.63 -1.43
N LEU A 131 -15.54 2.29 -2.35
CA LEU A 131 -15.62 3.75 -2.51
C LEU A 131 -17.01 4.20 -2.97
N GLN A 132 -17.62 3.43 -3.86
CA GLN A 132 -19.00 3.65 -4.28
C GLN A 132 -19.98 3.54 -3.09
N ILE A 133 -19.85 2.50 -2.26
CA ILE A 133 -20.69 2.30 -1.07
C ILE A 133 -20.61 3.52 -0.14
N VAL A 134 -19.39 3.99 0.14
CA VAL A 134 -19.18 5.16 1.01
C VAL A 134 -19.81 6.41 0.39
N SER A 135 -19.55 6.66 -0.89
CA SER A 135 -20.09 7.83 -1.60
C SER A 135 -21.62 7.84 -1.60
N GLU A 136 -22.27 6.71 -1.91
CA GLU A 136 -23.72 6.58 -1.91
C GLU A 136 -24.33 6.81 -0.52
N ALA A 137 -23.71 6.24 0.52
CA ALA A 137 -24.21 6.34 1.89
C ALA A 137 -24.22 7.77 2.44
N VAL A 138 -23.28 8.61 2.00
CA VAL A 138 -23.14 10.00 2.47
C VAL A 138 -23.80 11.03 1.54
N GLY A 139 -24.50 10.58 0.49
CA GLY A 139 -25.15 11.46 -0.48
C GLY A 139 -24.19 12.06 -1.52
N GLY A 140 -23.02 11.44 -1.70
CA GLY A 140 -21.98 11.83 -2.65
C GLY A 140 -20.77 12.48 -1.97
N LEU A 141 -19.57 12.10 -2.44
CA LEU A 141 -18.34 12.84 -2.13
C LEU A 141 -18.23 14.07 -3.04
N SER A 142 -17.72 15.18 -2.50
CA SER A 142 -17.57 16.44 -3.24
C SER A 142 -16.27 16.48 -4.04
N TYR A 143 -15.16 16.14 -3.39
CA TYR A 143 -13.83 16.18 -4.01
C TYR A 143 -12.91 15.12 -3.41
N ILE A 144 -11.88 14.78 -4.18
CA ILE A 144 -10.73 13.98 -3.77
C ILE A 144 -9.47 14.84 -3.82
N GLU A 145 -8.47 14.50 -3.01
CA GLU A 145 -7.21 15.25 -2.91
C GLU A 145 -6.00 14.37 -3.19
N ARG A 146 -6.08 13.06 -2.88
CA ARG A 146 -5.01 12.10 -3.12
C ARG A 146 -5.57 10.74 -3.48
N ILE A 147 -4.95 10.08 -4.45
CA ILE A 147 -5.11 8.65 -4.72
C ILE A 147 -3.72 8.02 -4.61
N GLY A 148 -3.60 6.91 -3.90
CA GLY A 148 -2.33 6.22 -3.75
C GLY A 148 -2.49 4.71 -3.73
N MET A 149 -1.43 4.01 -4.11
CA MET A 149 -1.31 2.57 -4.02
C MET A 149 0.05 2.20 -3.46
N ARG A 150 0.11 1.11 -2.69
CA ARG A 150 1.34 0.58 -2.14
C ARG A 150 1.40 -0.93 -2.29
N TYR A 151 2.55 -1.45 -2.66
CA TYR A 151 2.84 -2.87 -2.81
C TYR A 151 4.05 -3.23 -1.95
N LEU A 152 3.95 -4.37 -1.26
CA LEU A 152 5.09 -4.98 -0.59
C LEU A 152 5.35 -6.37 -1.19
N ASP A 153 6.57 -6.55 -1.65
CA ASP A 153 7.05 -7.77 -2.29
C ASP A 153 8.14 -8.40 -1.42
N ALA A 154 7.91 -9.65 -1.00
CA ALA A 154 8.86 -10.41 -0.20
C ALA A 154 9.78 -11.23 -1.10
N ILE A 155 11.05 -10.85 -1.14
CA ILE A 155 12.08 -11.50 -1.95
C ILE A 155 12.87 -12.46 -1.07
N PHE A 156 12.56 -13.75 -1.23
CA PHE A 156 13.25 -14.85 -0.56
C PHE A 156 14.00 -15.70 -1.59
N PRO A 157 15.35 -15.68 -1.57
CA PRO A 157 16.15 -16.57 -2.39
C PRO A 157 15.86 -18.04 -2.05
N LYS A 158 15.87 -18.92 -3.05
CA LYS A 158 15.79 -20.37 -2.82
C LYS A 158 17.14 -20.90 -2.35
N GLU A 159 17.16 -22.17 -1.95
CA GLU A 159 18.39 -22.84 -1.57
C GLU A 159 19.44 -22.77 -2.71
N GLY A 160 20.64 -22.29 -2.38
CA GLY A 160 21.74 -22.10 -3.33
C GLY A 160 21.72 -20.78 -4.10
N GLU A 161 20.69 -19.95 -3.92
CA GLU A 161 20.57 -18.62 -4.54
C GLU A 161 20.78 -17.51 -3.51
N SER A 162 20.96 -16.28 -3.98
CA SER A 162 21.24 -15.10 -3.17
C SER A 162 20.42 -13.89 -3.60
N LEU A 163 20.34 -12.85 -2.75
CA LEU A 163 19.54 -11.66 -3.08
C LEU A 163 20.02 -10.93 -4.34
N ILE A 164 21.32 -11.00 -4.69
CA ILE A 164 21.86 -10.40 -5.92
C ILE A 164 21.37 -11.12 -7.19
N ASP A 165 20.94 -12.37 -7.07
CA ASP A 165 20.30 -13.07 -8.20
C ASP A 165 18.91 -12.51 -8.47
N TYR A 166 18.26 -11.89 -7.47
CA TYR A 166 16.89 -11.41 -7.57
C TYR A 166 16.76 -9.89 -7.72
N LEU A 167 17.66 -9.12 -7.13
CA LEU A 167 17.59 -7.67 -7.04
C LEU A 167 18.74 -6.98 -7.78
N GLU A 168 18.46 -5.79 -8.30
CA GLU A 168 19.50 -4.90 -8.79
C GLU A 168 20.48 -4.53 -7.67
N ALA A 169 21.78 -4.50 -8.00
CA ALA A 169 22.85 -4.34 -7.01
C ALA A 169 22.73 -3.05 -6.18
N SER A 170 22.21 -1.97 -6.78
CA SER A 170 21.99 -0.69 -6.09
C SER A 170 20.95 -0.76 -4.97
N LEU A 171 20.06 -1.73 -5.00
CA LEU A 171 19.02 -1.93 -3.98
C LEU A 171 19.48 -2.76 -2.79
N LEU A 172 20.61 -3.44 -2.90
CA LEU A 172 21.24 -4.18 -1.79
C LEU A 172 22.09 -3.27 -0.89
N GLY A 173 22.42 -2.07 -1.36
CA GLY A 173 23.31 -1.15 -0.67
C GLY A 173 24.66 -1.82 -0.37
N LEU A 174 25.02 -1.86 0.92
CA LEU A 174 26.27 -2.46 1.40
C LEU A 174 26.06 -3.81 2.12
N SER A 175 24.87 -4.44 1.98
CA SER A 175 24.46 -5.63 2.74
C SER A 175 25.40 -6.84 2.63
N ASP A 176 26.22 -6.89 1.58
CA ASP A 176 27.17 -7.96 1.29
C ASP A 176 28.57 -7.41 1.02
N ARG A 177 28.82 -6.16 1.44
CA ARG A 177 30.09 -5.43 1.19
C ARG A 177 30.87 -5.11 2.44
N LEU A 178 30.27 -5.28 3.61
CA LEU A 178 30.89 -4.96 4.90
C LEU A 178 31.23 -6.25 5.67
N GLU A 179 32.31 -6.21 6.43
CA GLU A 179 32.65 -7.28 7.37
C GLU A 179 31.66 -7.27 8.55
N GLY A 180 31.17 -8.45 8.94
CA GLY A 180 30.22 -8.63 10.04
C GLY A 180 28.87 -9.19 9.61
N VAL A 181 27.90 -9.18 10.54
CA VAL A 181 26.52 -9.62 10.29
C VAL A 181 25.63 -8.40 10.11
N THR A 182 25.28 -8.08 8.86
CA THR A 182 24.33 -7.01 8.53
C THR A 182 23.00 -7.24 9.25
N GLN A 183 22.63 -6.30 10.12
CA GLN A 183 21.33 -6.33 10.82
C GLN A 183 20.21 -5.90 9.87
N TYR A 184 20.42 -4.80 9.15
CA TYR A 184 19.56 -4.35 8.08
C TYR A 184 20.35 -3.51 7.06
N SER A 185 19.83 -3.38 5.85
CA SER A 185 20.23 -2.41 4.83
C SER A 185 18.99 -1.78 4.23
N PHE A 186 19.05 -0.48 4.00
CA PHE A 186 17.92 0.30 3.52
C PHE A 186 18.37 1.14 2.33
N SER A 187 17.64 1.04 1.22
CA SER A 187 17.81 1.88 0.05
C SER A 187 16.47 2.48 -0.31
N GLU A 188 16.42 3.80 -0.55
CA GLU A 188 15.19 4.51 -0.87
C GLU A 188 15.44 5.47 -2.03
N THR A 189 14.48 5.54 -2.94
CA THR A 189 14.47 6.51 -4.02
C THR A 189 13.07 7.08 -4.16
N TYR A 190 12.97 8.41 -4.03
CA TYR A 190 11.75 9.16 -4.31
C TYR A 190 11.87 9.82 -5.68
N THR A 191 10.93 9.52 -6.57
CA THR A 191 10.89 10.02 -7.93
C THR A 191 9.54 10.68 -8.19
N LYS A 192 9.55 11.91 -8.69
CA LYS A 192 8.36 12.55 -9.23
C LYS A 192 8.34 12.33 -10.73
N THR A 193 7.41 11.50 -11.21
CA THR A 193 7.19 11.29 -12.64
C THR A 193 6.16 12.31 -13.16
N GLU A 194 5.91 12.32 -14.47
CA GLU A 194 4.82 13.11 -15.05
C GLU A 194 3.44 12.64 -14.54
N THR A 195 3.34 11.36 -14.18
CA THR A 195 2.10 10.69 -13.78
C THR A 195 1.86 10.75 -12.26
N ALA A 196 2.88 10.43 -11.46
CA ALA A 196 2.74 10.18 -10.03
C ALA A 196 4.02 10.51 -9.24
N ASN A 197 3.86 10.67 -7.93
CA ASN A 197 4.96 10.59 -6.97
C ASN A 197 5.19 9.12 -6.63
N LEU A 198 6.40 8.62 -6.82
CA LEU A 198 6.78 7.23 -6.63
C LEU A 198 7.91 7.15 -5.60
N LEU A 199 7.73 6.30 -4.60
CA LEU A 199 8.72 5.96 -3.61
C LEU A 199 9.01 4.47 -3.72
N SER A 200 10.27 4.14 -4.02
CA SER A 200 10.74 2.76 -4.12
C SER A 200 11.76 2.53 -3.02
N ARG A 201 11.52 1.53 -2.17
CA ARG A 201 12.42 1.14 -1.09
C ARG A 201 12.80 -0.32 -1.21
N SER A 202 14.02 -0.63 -0.81
CA SER A 202 14.50 -1.99 -0.56
C SER A 202 14.97 -2.06 0.88
N ILE A 203 14.46 -3.05 1.60
CA ILE A 203 14.81 -3.33 3.00
C ILE A 203 15.39 -4.73 3.01
N VAL A 204 16.70 -4.85 3.17
CA VAL A 204 17.39 -6.14 3.36
C VAL A 204 17.54 -6.36 4.85
N GLU A 205 17.05 -7.48 5.38
CA GLU A 205 17.11 -7.78 6.81
C GLU A 205 17.18 -9.27 7.08
N HIS A 206 17.43 -9.64 8.34
CA HIS A 206 17.42 -11.02 8.81
C HIS A 206 16.25 -11.21 9.77
N GLY A 207 15.30 -12.08 9.42
CA GLY A 207 14.11 -12.31 10.24
C GLY A 207 12.95 -12.90 9.45
N PRO A 208 11.77 -13.06 10.08
CA PRO A 208 10.53 -13.37 9.37
C PRO A 208 10.08 -12.20 8.51
N VAL A 209 9.21 -12.45 7.51
CA VAL A 209 8.58 -11.39 6.72
C VAL A 209 7.70 -10.55 7.61
N GLY A 210 8.10 -9.31 7.83
CA GLY A 210 7.37 -8.32 8.59
C GLY A 210 6.68 -7.29 7.69
N LEU A 211 5.86 -6.44 8.30
CA LEU A 211 5.33 -5.25 7.66
C LEU A 211 6.07 -4.02 8.18
N PRO A 212 6.24 -2.99 7.33
CA PRO A 212 6.69 -1.68 7.75
C PRO A 212 5.92 -1.17 9.00
N PRO A 213 6.61 -0.51 9.96
CA PRO A 213 5.99 -0.06 11.21
C PRO A 213 4.77 0.84 11.03
N ASP A 214 4.72 1.61 9.93
CA ASP A 214 3.62 2.52 9.62
C ASP A 214 2.33 1.81 9.17
N LEU A 215 2.42 0.53 8.81
CA LEU A 215 1.26 -0.33 8.53
C LEU A 215 0.79 -1.13 9.75
N GLN A 216 1.43 -0.92 10.91
CA GLN A 216 1.06 -1.58 12.16
C GLN A 216 0.15 -0.70 13.04
N PRO A 217 -0.78 -1.29 13.81
CA PRO A 217 -1.10 -2.72 13.86
C PRO A 217 -1.87 -3.19 12.60
N MET A 218 -1.50 -4.35 12.07
CA MET A 218 -2.24 -5.02 11.01
C MET A 218 -3.35 -5.89 11.61
N PHE A 219 -4.57 -5.77 11.07
CA PHE A 219 -5.73 -6.59 11.46
C PHE A 219 -5.99 -7.75 10.50
N LEU A 220 -5.25 -7.78 9.40
CA LEU A 220 -5.25 -8.86 8.42
C LEU A 220 -4.24 -9.96 8.80
N THR A 221 -4.47 -11.14 8.28
CA THR A 221 -3.61 -12.31 8.45
C THR A 221 -2.78 -12.50 7.19
N LEU A 222 -1.45 -12.58 7.35
CA LEU A 222 -0.56 -12.90 6.24
C LEU A 222 -0.79 -14.34 5.77
N GLN A 223 -0.68 -14.58 4.46
CA GLN A 223 -0.77 -15.93 3.91
C GLN A 223 0.35 -16.83 4.44
N ASP A 224 0.02 -18.12 4.62
CA ASP A 224 0.94 -19.16 5.04
C ASP A 224 2.24 -19.20 4.24
N ARG A 225 2.17 -18.98 2.92
CA ARG A 225 3.36 -18.97 2.04
C ARG A 225 4.39 -17.90 2.40
N PHE A 226 4.00 -16.87 3.15
CA PHE A 226 4.88 -15.80 3.63
C PHE A 226 5.10 -15.88 5.14
N SER A 227 4.06 -16.17 5.93
CA SER A 227 4.15 -16.25 7.39
C SER A 227 4.91 -17.49 7.88
N GLN A 228 5.00 -18.54 7.08
CA GLN A 228 5.74 -19.77 7.39
C GLN A 228 7.15 -19.80 6.79
N LEU A 229 7.60 -18.71 6.14
CA LEU A 229 8.97 -18.61 5.67
C LEU A 229 9.94 -18.65 6.86
N PRO A 230 11.11 -19.31 6.71
CA PRO A 230 12.10 -19.34 7.77
C PRO A 230 12.61 -17.93 8.08
N ALA A 231 12.93 -17.68 9.34
CA ALA A 231 13.66 -16.47 9.72
C ALA A 231 15.07 -16.52 9.11
N ALA A 232 15.25 -15.79 8.01
CA ALA A 232 16.47 -15.80 7.20
C ALA A 232 16.72 -14.41 6.60
N LYS A 233 17.89 -14.26 5.96
CA LYS A 233 18.21 -13.06 5.19
C LYS A 233 17.27 -12.97 3.99
N HIS A 234 16.54 -11.87 3.89
CA HIS A 234 15.60 -11.61 2.80
C HIS A 234 15.57 -10.12 2.47
N ALA A 235 14.81 -9.75 1.45
CA ALA A 235 14.53 -8.37 1.14
C ALA A 235 13.03 -8.11 0.98
N THR A 236 12.58 -6.94 1.39
CA THR A 236 11.26 -6.40 1.04
C THR A 236 11.45 -5.25 0.06
N ILE A 237 10.83 -5.36 -1.12
CA ILE A 237 10.61 -4.18 -1.98
C ILE A 237 9.30 -3.54 -1.55
N ASP A 238 9.35 -2.27 -1.19
CA ASP A 238 8.20 -1.45 -0.83
C ASP A 238 8.04 -0.34 -1.87
N THR A 239 6.98 -0.44 -2.67
CA THR A 239 6.66 0.51 -3.73
C THR A 239 5.40 1.27 -3.36
N ASP A 240 5.51 2.56 -3.03
CA ASP A 240 4.39 3.47 -2.74
C ASP A 240 4.29 4.53 -3.84
N ALA A 241 3.16 4.59 -4.52
CA ALA A 241 2.93 5.53 -5.60
C ALA A 241 1.62 6.30 -5.40
N SER A 242 1.62 7.60 -5.69
CA SER A 242 0.44 8.43 -5.48
C SER A 242 0.36 9.65 -6.39
N VAL A 243 -0.88 10.10 -6.60
CA VAL A 243 -1.22 11.34 -7.29
C VAL A 243 -1.90 12.25 -6.29
N GLU A 244 -1.31 13.43 -6.08
CA GLU A 244 -1.88 14.49 -5.24
C GLU A 244 -2.45 15.59 -6.11
N ARG A 245 -3.78 15.63 -6.18
CA ARG A 245 -4.51 16.60 -6.99
C ARG A 245 -5.92 16.75 -6.43
N ARG A 246 -6.28 17.98 -6.09
CA ARG A 246 -7.66 18.30 -5.73
C ARG A 246 -8.53 18.39 -6.98
N GLN A 247 -9.58 17.58 -7.03
CA GLN A 247 -10.53 17.56 -8.14
C GLN A 247 -11.89 17.02 -7.66
N SER A 248 -12.96 17.34 -8.39
CA SER A 248 -14.29 16.79 -8.12
C SER A 248 -14.26 15.27 -8.08
N PHE A 249 -15.04 14.69 -7.18
CA PHE A 249 -15.14 13.23 -7.10
C PHE A 249 -15.83 12.67 -8.33
N ASP A 250 -15.16 11.73 -8.98
CA ASP A 250 -15.70 10.91 -10.07
C ASP A 250 -15.03 9.53 -9.99
N LEU A 251 -15.85 8.48 -9.88
CA LEU A 251 -15.36 7.10 -9.75
C LEU A 251 -14.55 6.65 -10.98
N ALA A 252 -14.90 7.12 -12.18
CA ALA A 252 -14.17 6.80 -13.41
C ALA A 252 -12.78 7.47 -13.41
N VAL A 253 -12.68 8.69 -12.88
CA VAL A 253 -11.40 9.38 -12.69
C VAL A 253 -10.53 8.64 -11.67
N VAL A 254 -11.11 8.14 -10.57
CA VAL A 254 -10.39 7.33 -9.59
C VAL A 254 -9.86 6.05 -10.25
N SER A 255 -10.69 5.32 -10.98
CA SER A 255 -10.30 4.10 -11.70
C SER A 255 -9.11 4.34 -12.63
N LYS A 256 -9.21 5.33 -13.52
CA LYS A 256 -8.15 5.67 -14.45
C LYS A 256 -6.85 6.08 -13.76
N THR A 257 -6.96 6.75 -12.61
CA THR A 257 -5.79 7.15 -11.83
C THR A 257 -5.12 5.94 -11.17
N LEU A 258 -5.89 4.96 -10.69
CA LEU A 258 -5.34 3.69 -10.18
C LEU A 258 -4.58 2.94 -11.28
N ASP A 259 -5.12 2.86 -12.51
CA ASP A 259 -4.43 2.20 -13.63
C ASP A 259 -3.05 2.84 -13.90
N ALA A 260 -3.02 4.17 -13.89
CA ALA A 260 -1.79 4.93 -14.11
C ALA A 260 -0.78 4.71 -12.97
N ILE A 261 -1.22 4.77 -11.70
CA ILE A 261 -0.38 4.49 -10.53
C ILE A 261 0.15 3.05 -10.57
N HIS A 262 -0.71 2.07 -10.89
CA HIS A 262 -0.32 0.66 -11.01
C HIS A 262 0.74 0.45 -12.08
N THR A 263 0.64 1.15 -13.21
CA THR A 263 1.64 1.10 -14.29
C THR A 263 3.00 1.61 -13.80
N GLU A 264 3.03 2.77 -13.12
CA GLU A 264 4.27 3.34 -12.56
C GLU A 264 4.89 2.42 -11.49
N ALA A 265 4.07 1.90 -10.57
CA ALA A 265 4.53 0.96 -9.54
C ALA A 265 5.10 -0.33 -10.17
N SER A 266 4.43 -0.87 -11.20
CA SER A 266 4.89 -2.06 -11.92
C SER A 266 6.21 -1.82 -12.64
N ASN A 267 6.41 -0.63 -13.21
CA ASN A 267 7.68 -0.25 -13.85
C ASN A 267 8.81 -0.14 -12.81
N SER A 268 8.53 0.45 -11.64
CA SER A 268 9.47 0.51 -10.51
C SER A 268 9.89 -0.87 -10.04
N PHE A 269 8.93 -1.77 -9.82
CA PHE A 269 9.19 -3.14 -9.42
C PHE A 269 10.06 -3.89 -10.44
N LYS A 270 9.74 -3.78 -11.74
CA LYS A 270 10.55 -4.39 -12.81
C LYS A 270 11.97 -3.83 -12.88
N ALA A 271 12.14 -2.53 -12.66
CA ALA A 271 13.47 -1.91 -12.60
C ALA A 271 14.26 -2.33 -11.35
N SER A 272 13.58 -2.86 -10.32
CA SER A 272 14.19 -3.28 -9.06
C SER A 272 14.67 -4.73 -9.06
N VAL A 273 14.08 -5.57 -9.91
CA VAL A 273 14.34 -7.01 -9.95
C VAL A 273 15.08 -7.40 -11.23
N THR A 274 15.86 -8.47 -11.15
CA THR A 274 16.60 -9.01 -12.29
C THR A 274 15.70 -9.78 -13.26
N ASP A 275 16.22 -10.12 -14.45
CA ASP A 275 15.57 -11.06 -15.36
C ASP A 275 15.45 -12.47 -14.77
N PHE A 276 16.40 -12.88 -13.91
CA PHE A 276 16.37 -14.16 -13.23
C PHE A 276 15.15 -14.24 -12.30
N ALA A 277 14.95 -13.22 -11.48
CA ALA A 277 13.77 -13.10 -10.60
C ALA A 277 12.46 -13.23 -11.37
N ARG A 278 12.29 -12.45 -12.45
CA ARG A 278 11.08 -12.49 -13.29
C ARG A 278 10.80 -13.88 -13.84
N LYS A 279 11.82 -14.56 -14.38
CA LYS A 279 11.68 -15.93 -14.90
C LYS A 279 11.31 -16.93 -13.80
N THR A 280 11.85 -16.75 -12.60
CA THR A 280 11.59 -17.62 -11.45
C THR A 280 10.13 -17.54 -10.98
N TRP A 281 9.52 -16.35 -11.06
CA TRP A 281 8.13 -16.16 -10.66
C TRP A 281 7.11 -16.46 -11.76
N GLY A 282 7.56 -16.50 -13.01
CA GLY A 282 6.75 -16.82 -14.20
C GLY A 282 5.86 -15.66 -14.58
#